data_AF-A0A4Y9YRW7-F1
#
_entry.id   AF-A0A4Y9YRW7-F1
#
_cell.length_a   1.000
_cell.length_b   1.000
_cell.length_c   1.000
_cell.angle_alpha   90.00
_cell.angle_beta   90.00
_cell.angle_gamma   90.00
#
_symmetry.space_group_name_H-M   'P 1'
#
loop_
_entity.id
_entity.type
_entity.pdbx_description
1 polymer ?
#
loop_
_entity_poly.entity_id
_entity_poly.type
_entity_poly.pdbx_seq_one_letter_code
_entity_poly.pdbx_strand_id
1 'polypeptide(L)'
;MILDNKVILTPPPPYAAVAADRPPSLSQPYRSVTLSTLPPYILLRIVYDIFPQGRPKGQRRILYWLTVNLRRVSRGLYVACMHVLRSTYLPVYTSLVHAPYSSDPFPMSAPDVGDSEPVSPVRSLQRETHILDLFIALKVREDVWADESELHLEREESFKDLFDLMQPRARLEDLVRTYGSRAGVVSVSGSPRTPSAPPSRCQTPTGTRTVPFNLVSVSFSPRKVGLVLATKQRRRTVAEVVRTRDQTLETSAVRLVRELAAWLSANPHYMTTLM
;
A
#
# COMPACT_ATOMS: atom_id res chain seq x y z
N MET A 1 -39.15 76.73 52.16
CA MET A 1 -40.12 75.68 52.49
C MET A 1 -39.50 74.37 52.06
N ILE A 2 -39.01 73.62 53.05
CA ILE A 2 -38.31 72.35 52.91
C ILE A 2 -39.37 71.25 52.96
N LEU A 3 -39.39 70.34 51.99
CA LEU A 3 -40.12 69.10 52.07
C LEU A 3 -39.15 67.96 51.74
N ASP A 4 -38.78 67.24 52.80
CA ASP A 4 -38.10 65.96 52.78
C ASP A 4 -38.89 64.94 51.97
N ASN A 5 -38.27 64.40 50.91
CA ASN A 5 -38.65 63.09 50.37
C ASN A 5 -37.44 62.16 50.46
N LYS A 6 -37.32 61.52 51.62
CA LYS A 6 -36.53 60.31 51.84
C LYS A 6 -37.02 59.21 50.89
N VAL A 7 -36.35 59.04 49.75
CA VAL A 7 -36.45 57.79 49.00
C VAL A 7 -35.53 56.79 49.68
N ILE A 8 -36.13 55.93 50.50
CA ILE A 8 -35.48 54.77 51.12
C ILE A 8 -35.13 53.80 49.99
N LEU A 9 -33.93 53.94 49.42
CA LEU A 9 -33.36 52.93 48.54
C LEU A 9 -33.02 51.73 49.42
N THR A 10 -33.88 50.71 49.37
CA THR A 10 -33.58 49.38 49.93
C THR A 10 -32.25 48.90 49.35
N PRO A 11 -31.30 48.43 50.18
CA PRO A 11 -30.04 47.91 49.66
C PRO A 11 -30.35 46.73 48.71
N PRO A 12 -29.59 46.60 47.60
CA PRO A 12 -29.82 45.51 46.66
C PRO A 12 -29.74 44.16 47.40
N PRO A 13 -30.57 43.18 47.01
CA PRO A 13 -30.56 41.87 47.62
C PRO A 13 -29.13 41.28 47.58
N PRO A 14 -28.68 40.60 48.64
CA PRO A 14 -27.41 39.88 48.59
C PRO A 14 -27.47 38.91 47.41
N TYR A 15 -26.43 38.90 46.58
CA TYR A 15 -26.32 37.97 45.45
C TYR A 15 -26.58 36.55 45.97
N ALA A 16 -27.79 36.04 45.74
CA ALA A 16 -28.07 34.64 45.94
C ALA A 16 -27.08 33.91 45.05
N ALA A 17 -26.23 33.08 45.66
CA ALA A 17 -25.31 32.23 44.93
C ALA A 17 -26.16 31.44 43.93
N VAL A 18 -26.11 31.86 42.66
CA VAL A 18 -26.67 31.12 41.56
C VAL A 18 -26.09 29.74 41.74
N ALA A 19 -26.97 28.77 42.00
CA ALA A 19 -26.62 27.36 42.08
C ALA A 19 -25.61 27.12 40.96
N ALA A 20 -24.40 26.73 41.34
CA ALA A 20 -23.32 26.57 40.39
C ALA A 20 -23.80 25.61 39.30
N ASP A 21 -24.26 26.17 38.18
CA ASP A 21 -24.19 25.56 36.88
C ASP A 21 -22.70 25.31 36.71
N ARG A 22 -22.31 24.13 37.15
CA ARG A 22 -20.99 23.59 36.97
C ARG A 22 -20.71 23.79 35.48
N PRO A 23 -19.71 24.61 35.08
CA PRO A 23 -19.39 24.72 33.67
C PRO A 23 -19.22 23.31 33.15
N PRO A 24 -19.81 22.93 31.98
CA PRO A 24 -19.65 21.59 31.45
C PRO A 24 -18.15 21.31 31.49
N SER A 25 -17.76 20.30 32.26
CA SER A 25 -16.36 20.14 32.60
C SER A 25 -15.59 20.08 31.29
N LEU A 26 -14.71 21.07 31.05
CA LEU A 26 -13.81 21.12 29.91
C LEU A 26 -12.71 20.05 30.02
N SER A 27 -13.05 18.91 30.61
CA SER A 27 -12.33 17.66 30.53
C SER A 27 -12.71 16.95 29.23
N GLN A 28 -12.66 17.67 28.10
CA GLN A 28 -12.30 16.96 26.88
C GLN A 28 -10.84 16.54 27.08
N PRO A 29 -10.51 15.25 26.95
CA PRO A 29 -9.11 14.86 26.98
C PRO A 29 -8.45 15.63 25.84
N TYR A 30 -7.57 16.58 26.19
CA TYR A 30 -6.72 17.27 25.22
C TYR A 30 -5.98 16.16 24.47
N ARG A 31 -6.47 15.78 23.30
CA ARG A 31 -5.77 14.86 22.42
C ARG A 31 -4.48 15.57 22.07
N SER A 32 -3.38 15.08 22.61
CA SER A 32 -2.05 15.61 22.29
C SER A 32 -1.90 15.63 20.78
N VAL A 33 -1.80 16.85 20.22
CA VAL A 33 -1.60 17.04 18.78
C VAL A 33 -0.19 16.60 18.48
N THR A 34 -0.10 15.42 17.89
CA THR A 34 1.18 14.81 17.46
C THR A 34 1.21 14.76 15.94
N LEU A 35 2.40 14.67 15.35
CA LEU A 35 2.56 14.56 13.90
C LEU A 35 1.76 13.39 13.28
N SER A 36 1.46 12.34 14.05
CA SER A 36 0.63 11.22 13.63
C SER A 36 -0.88 11.52 13.59
N THR A 37 -1.33 12.57 14.29
CA THR A 37 -2.73 13.03 14.31
C THR A 37 -3.04 14.04 13.21
N LEU A 38 -2.02 14.55 12.51
CA LEU A 38 -2.21 15.49 11.42
C LEU A 38 -2.90 14.83 10.21
N PRO A 39 -3.79 15.55 9.51
CA PRO A 39 -4.37 15.06 8.26
C PRO A 39 -3.30 14.75 7.19
N PRO A 40 -3.49 13.72 6.34
CA PRO A 40 -2.51 13.32 5.34
C PRO A 40 -2.09 14.43 4.36
N TYR A 41 -3.02 15.32 3.98
CA TYR A 41 -2.74 16.42 3.05
C TYR A 41 -1.81 17.48 3.67
N ILE A 42 -1.86 17.68 4.99
CA ILE A 42 -0.93 18.58 5.70
C ILE A 42 0.48 17.96 5.71
N LEU A 43 0.58 16.67 6.01
CA LEU A 43 1.87 15.96 5.96
C LEU A 43 2.48 16.01 4.56
N LEU A 44 1.65 15.79 3.53
CA LEU A 44 2.09 15.88 2.14
C LEU A 44 2.58 17.29 1.79
N ARG A 45 1.86 18.33 2.22
CA ARG A 45 2.26 19.73 2.02
C ARG A 45 3.61 20.03 2.66
N ILE A 46 3.81 19.61 3.91
CA ILE A 46 5.09 19.75 4.62
C ILE A 46 6.23 19.10 3.81
N VAL A 47 6.03 17.89 3.29
CA VAL A 47 7.06 17.20 2.49
C VAL A 47 7.37 17.95 1.19
N TYR A 48 6.36 18.51 0.51
CA TYR A 48 6.57 19.32 -0.69
C TYR A 48 7.31 20.63 -0.41
N ASP A 49 7.02 21.30 0.70
CA ASP A 49 7.65 22.57 1.05
C ASP A 49 9.14 22.40 1.44
N ILE A 50 9.56 21.20 1.84
CA ILE A 50 10.99 20.87 2.10
C ILE A 50 11.80 20.75 0.80
N PHE A 51 11.14 20.62 -0.35
CA PHE A 51 11.77 20.31 -1.62
C PHE A 51 12.38 21.57 -2.28
N PRO A 52 13.72 21.68 -2.44
CA PRO A 52 14.37 22.88 -2.93
C PRO A 52 14.13 23.00 -4.44
N GLN A 53 13.52 24.11 -4.85
CA GLN A 53 13.34 24.43 -6.26
C GLN A 53 14.68 24.87 -6.88
N GLY A 54 15.04 24.30 -8.03
CA GLY A 54 16.14 24.80 -8.88
C GLY A 54 17.57 24.35 -8.53
N ARG A 55 17.78 23.42 -7.59
CA ARG A 55 19.13 22.87 -7.28
C ARG A 55 19.14 21.34 -7.38
N PRO A 56 19.58 20.74 -8.51
CA PRO A 56 19.45 19.30 -8.75
C PRO A 56 20.19 18.45 -7.71
N LYS A 57 21.42 18.84 -7.32
CA LYS A 57 22.18 18.15 -6.27
C LYS A 57 21.50 18.20 -4.89
N GLY A 58 20.96 19.37 -4.53
CA GLY A 58 20.22 19.55 -3.27
C GLY A 58 18.93 18.73 -3.24
N GLN A 59 18.24 18.68 -4.38
CA GLN A 59 17.04 17.87 -4.56
C GLN A 59 17.32 16.37 -4.39
N ARG A 60 18.39 15.85 -5.00
CA ARG A 60 18.81 14.44 -4.86
C ARG A 60 19.13 14.07 -3.42
N ARG A 61 19.85 14.92 -2.68
CA ARG A 61 20.14 14.72 -1.26
C ARG A 61 18.87 14.65 -0.40
N ILE A 62 17.88 15.49 -0.69
CA ILE A 62 16.60 15.47 0.03
C ILE A 62 15.79 14.22 -0.31
N LEU A 63 15.72 13.82 -1.59
CA LEU A 63 15.11 12.56 -2.00
C LEU A 63 15.74 11.36 -1.28
N TYR A 64 17.07 11.36 -1.13
CA TYR A 64 17.79 10.34 -0.36
C TYR A 64 17.44 10.38 1.12
N TRP A 65 17.38 11.57 1.72
CA TRP A 65 16.96 11.73 3.10
C TRP A 65 15.50 11.27 3.35
N LEU A 66 14.57 11.56 2.43
CA LEU A 66 13.20 11.06 2.49
C LEU A 66 13.16 9.53 2.48
N THR A 67 14.00 8.93 1.63
CA THR A 67 14.10 7.47 1.47
C THR A 67 14.76 6.78 2.67
N VAL A 68 15.79 7.35 3.28
CA VAL A 68 16.54 6.66 4.34
C VAL A 68 16.02 7.01 5.75
N ASN A 69 15.53 8.24 5.95
CA ASN A 69 15.21 8.79 7.26
C ASN A 69 13.72 9.08 7.43
N LEU A 70 13.18 10.10 6.74
CA LEU A 70 11.85 10.64 7.08
C LEU A 70 10.73 9.61 6.98
N ARG A 71 10.77 8.73 5.96
CA ARG A 71 9.74 7.68 5.78
C ARG A 71 9.65 6.69 6.96
N ARG A 72 10.64 6.63 7.85
CA ARG A 72 10.69 5.69 9.00
C ARG A 72 10.08 6.28 10.27
N VAL A 73 9.78 7.57 10.31
CA VAL A 73 9.35 8.29 11.53
C VAL A 73 7.90 7.96 11.90
N SER A 74 6.99 7.95 10.93
CA SER A 74 5.58 7.62 11.17
C SER A 74 4.92 7.06 9.91
N ARG A 75 3.79 6.37 10.08
CA ARG A 75 3.02 5.82 8.96
C ARG A 75 2.51 6.93 8.01
N GLY A 76 2.05 8.05 8.55
CA GLY A 76 1.59 9.18 7.75
C GLY A 76 2.71 9.78 6.91
N LEU A 77 3.90 9.95 7.52
CA LEU A 77 5.09 10.42 6.80
C LEU A 77 5.59 9.40 5.78
N TYR A 78 5.50 8.10 6.05
CA TYR A 78 5.79 7.08 5.03
C TYR A 78 4.94 7.30 3.77
N VAL A 79 3.62 7.47 3.93
CA VAL A 79 2.71 7.67 2.79
C VAL A 79 3.04 8.97 2.04
N ALA A 80 3.24 10.07 2.76
CA ALA A 80 3.59 11.37 2.17
C ALA A 80 4.94 11.31 1.42
N CYS A 81 5.98 10.74 2.04
CA CYS A 81 7.28 10.56 1.40
C CYS A 81 7.19 9.68 0.15
N MET A 82 6.52 8.52 0.25
CA MET A 82 6.39 7.61 -0.88
C MET A 82 5.57 8.23 -2.01
N HIS A 83 4.58 9.08 -1.72
CA HIS A 83 3.87 9.84 -2.75
C HIS A 83 4.83 10.72 -3.55
N VAL A 84 5.61 11.58 -2.88
CA VAL A 84 6.57 12.47 -3.55
C VAL A 84 7.65 11.69 -4.31
N LEU A 85 8.19 10.64 -3.68
CA LEU A 85 9.21 9.78 -4.30
C LEU A 85 8.66 9.11 -5.56
N ARG A 86 7.49 8.48 -5.48
CA ARG A 86 6.86 7.82 -6.63
C ARG A 86 6.51 8.82 -7.73
N SER A 87 5.89 9.95 -7.41
CA SER A 87 5.54 10.96 -8.44
C SER A 87 6.78 11.53 -9.15
N THR A 88 7.90 11.65 -8.43
CA THR A 88 9.16 12.17 -9.00
C THR A 88 9.82 11.16 -9.94
N TYR A 89 9.85 9.89 -9.55
CA TYR A 89 10.58 8.85 -10.29
C TYR A 89 9.73 8.05 -11.28
N LEU A 90 8.40 8.17 -11.22
CA LEU A 90 7.50 7.42 -12.11
C LEU A 90 7.79 7.66 -13.60
N PRO A 91 8.00 8.89 -14.10
CA PRO A 91 8.28 9.09 -15.53
C PRO A 91 9.55 8.36 -16.00
N VAL A 92 10.61 8.42 -15.20
CA VAL A 92 11.89 7.74 -15.51
C VAL A 92 11.72 6.23 -15.43
N TYR A 93 11.02 5.74 -14.41
CA TYR A 93 10.70 4.32 -14.28
C TYR A 93 9.95 3.81 -15.51
N THR A 94 8.86 4.48 -15.90
CA THR A 94 8.03 4.10 -17.05
C THR A 94 8.82 4.08 -18.36
N SER A 95 9.80 4.98 -18.56
CA SER A 95 10.67 4.95 -19.75
C SER A 95 11.62 3.74 -19.82
N LEU A 96 11.95 3.15 -18.67
CA LEU A 96 12.86 2.01 -18.56
C LEU A 96 12.13 0.66 -18.54
N VAL A 97 10.83 0.66 -18.24
CA VAL A 97 10.04 -0.57 -18.26
C VAL A 97 9.80 -1.01 -19.70
N HIS A 98 10.21 -2.23 -20.02
CA HIS A 98 9.96 -2.86 -21.30
C HIS A 98 8.46 -3.15 -21.49
N ALA A 99 7.81 -2.46 -22.43
CA ALA A 99 6.55 -2.95 -22.98
C ALA A 99 6.80 -4.32 -23.65
N PRO A 100 5.97 -5.36 -23.46
CA PRO A 100 4.61 -5.38 -22.92
C PRO A 100 4.51 -5.75 -21.42
N TYR A 101 5.62 -5.78 -20.69
CA TYR A 101 5.66 -6.37 -19.35
C TYR A 101 5.11 -5.48 -18.23
N SER A 102 4.64 -4.25 -18.51
CA SER A 102 4.18 -3.30 -17.47
C SER A 102 2.67 -3.27 -17.24
N SER A 103 2.26 -3.36 -15.98
CA SER A 103 1.14 -2.59 -15.39
C SER A 103 1.37 -1.09 -15.46
N ASP A 104 0.34 -0.28 -15.59
CA ASP A 104 0.26 0.92 -14.76
C ASP A 104 0.48 0.49 -13.28
N PRO A 105 1.53 0.96 -12.58
CA PRO A 105 1.77 0.63 -11.17
C PRO A 105 0.70 1.20 -10.22
N PHE A 106 -0.22 2.02 -10.75
CA PHE A 106 -1.36 2.63 -10.06
C PHE A 106 -2.67 2.47 -10.87
N PRO A 107 -3.16 1.24 -11.09
CA PRO A 107 -4.38 1.02 -11.85
C PRO A 107 -5.52 1.77 -11.16
N MET A 108 -6.12 2.72 -11.86
CA MET A 108 -7.23 3.53 -11.37
C MET A 108 -8.51 2.71 -11.07
N SER A 109 -8.48 1.39 -11.28
CA SER A 109 -9.52 0.46 -10.85
C SER A 109 -9.48 0.24 -9.34
N ALA A 110 -9.69 1.30 -8.55
CA ALA A 110 -10.22 1.13 -7.21
C ALA A 110 -11.59 0.43 -7.35
N PRO A 111 -11.92 -0.57 -6.53
CA PRO A 111 -13.28 -1.07 -6.49
C PRO A 111 -14.21 0.11 -6.18
N ASP A 112 -15.25 0.27 -7.00
CA ASP A 112 -16.35 1.20 -6.73
C ASP A 112 -16.84 1.01 -5.29
N VAL A 113 -16.91 2.15 -4.61
CA VAL A 113 -17.61 2.50 -3.36
C VAL A 113 -18.27 1.35 -2.60
N GLY A 114 -17.70 1.04 -1.43
CA GLY A 114 -18.40 0.39 -0.32
C GLY A 114 -17.68 0.74 0.97
N ASP A 115 -18.32 1.56 1.82
CA ASP A 115 -17.86 1.88 3.18
C ASP A 115 -17.50 0.59 3.94
N SER A 116 -16.20 0.33 4.15
CA SER A 116 -15.62 -0.32 5.34
C SER A 116 -14.14 -0.66 5.09
N GLU A 117 -13.28 -0.04 5.91
CA GLU A 117 -11.83 -0.21 6.03
C GLU A 117 -10.96 0.14 4.80
N PRO A 118 -10.18 1.24 4.86
CA PRO A 118 -9.25 1.57 3.79
C PRO A 118 -8.19 0.48 3.69
N VAL A 119 -8.10 -0.18 2.53
CA VAL A 119 -6.93 -0.98 2.16
C VAL A 119 -5.70 -0.15 2.49
N SER A 120 -4.91 -0.62 3.46
CA SER A 120 -3.83 0.17 4.04
C SER A 120 -2.93 0.71 2.91
N PRO A 121 -2.83 2.03 2.69
CA PRO A 121 -2.07 2.62 1.58
C PRO A 121 -0.57 2.27 1.62
N VAL A 122 -0.13 1.66 2.73
CA VAL A 122 1.23 1.20 3.00
C VAL A 122 1.50 -0.19 2.41
N ARG A 123 0.47 -1.01 2.21
CA ARG A 123 0.59 -2.33 1.61
C ARG A 123 -0.18 -2.33 0.30
N SER A 124 0.47 -1.82 -0.75
CA SER A 124 -0.07 -1.99 -2.10
C SER A 124 -0.26 -3.49 -2.33
N LEU A 125 -1.48 -3.88 -2.66
CA LEU A 125 -1.77 -5.25 -3.07
C LEU A 125 -1.02 -5.58 -4.37
N GLN A 126 -0.63 -4.57 -5.14
CA GLN A 126 0.07 -4.70 -6.40
C GLN A 126 1.56 -4.82 -6.16
N ARG A 127 2.11 -5.97 -6.52
CA ARG A 127 3.52 -6.29 -6.30
C ARG A 127 4.41 -5.49 -7.23
N GLU A 128 3.93 -5.09 -8.39
CA GLU A 128 4.66 -4.21 -9.29
C GLU A 128 4.94 -2.82 -8.67
N THR A 129 4.06 -2.31 -7.80
CA THR A 129 4.34 -1.07 -7.05
C THR A 129 5.57 -1.22 -6.15
N HIS A 130 5.80 -2.42 -5.59
CA HIS A 130 7.00 -2.67 -4.79
C HIS A 130 8.28 -2.62 -5.64
N ILE A 131 8.20 -2.98 -6.93
CA ILE A 131 9.33 -2.88 -7.85
C ILE A 131 9.69 -1.42 -8.13
N LEU A 132 8.69 -0.54 -8.29
CA LEU A 132 8.93 0.91 -8.34
C LEU A 132 9.60 1.40 -7.04
N ASP A 133 9.17 0.93 -5.88
CA ASP A 133 9.79 1.33 -4.60
C ASP A 133 11.26 0.88 -4.48
N LEU A 134 11.60 -0.31 -4.99
CA LEU A 134 12.97 -0.80 -5.07
C LEU A 134 13.80 0.02 -6.07
N PHE A 135 13.22 0.34 -7.23
CA PHE A 135 13.85 1.21 -8.23
C PHE A 135 14.19 2.57 -7.64
N ILE A 136 13.25 3.20 -6.93
CA ILE A 136 13.47 4.47 -6.24
C ILE A 136 14.63 4.36 -5.25
N ALA A 137 14.63 3.31 -4.42
CA ALA A 137 15.68 3.12 -3.42
C ALA A 137 17.08 2.96 -4.05
N LEU A 138 17.17 2.24 -5.17
CA LEU A 138 18.41 2.11 -5.94
C LEU A 138 18.78 3.45 -6.61
N LYS A 139 17.88 4.03 -7.38
CA LYS A 139 18.15 5.22 -8.21
C LYS A 139 18.54 6.43 -7.37
N VAL A 140 17.81 6.70 -6.29
CA VAL A 140 18.11 7.82 -5.38
C VAL A 140 19.51 7.69 -4.76
N ARG A 141 19.95 6.45 -4.46
CA ARG A 141 21.28 6.20 -3.92
C ARG A 141 22.37 6.38 -4.97
N GLU A 142 22.20 5.81 -6.16
CA GLU A 142 23.14 5.98 -7.28
C GLU A 142 23.30 7.46 -7.65
N ASP A 143 22.18 8.20 -7.69
CA ASP A 143 22.13 9.63 -7.96
C ASP A 143 22.93 10.48 -6.95
N VAL A 144 22.90 10.12 -5.65
CA VAL A 144 23.68 10.82 -4.61
C VAL A 144 25.16 10.43 -4.68
N TRP A 145 25.46 9.16 -4.95
CA TRP A 145 26.85 8.70 -5.05
C TRP A 145 27.59 9.26 -6.25
N ALA A 146 26.91 9.38 -7.39
CA ALA A 146 27.45 10.08 -8.56
C ALA A 146 27.75 11.56 -8.28
N ASP A 147 26.98 12.21 -7.39
CA ASP A 147 27.24 13.59 -6.98
C ASP A 147 28.43 13.73 -5.99
N GLU A 148 28.68 12.70 -5.19
CA GLU A 148 29.71 12.70 -4.13
C GLU A 148 31.08 12.21 -4.62
N SER A 149 31.12 11.36 -5.64
CA SER A 149 32.35 10.78 -6.16
C SER A 149 32.34 10.72 -7.69
N GLU A 150 33.29 11.40 -8.32
CA GLU A 150 33.53 11.31 -9.78
C GLU A 150 34.03 9.92 -10.20
N LEU A 151 34.53 9.12 -9.27
CA LEU A 151 34.98 7.74 -9.49
C LEU A 151 33.87 6.70 -9.30
N HIS A 152 32.63 7.13 -9.04
CA HIS A 152 31.50 6.21 -8.89
C HIS A 152 31.20 5.52 -10.22
N LEU A 153 31.23 4.19 -10.22
CA LEU A 153 30.82 3.37 -11.35
C LEU A 153 29.39 2.89 -11.12
N GLU A 154 28.49 3.27 -12.02
CA GLU A 154 27.07 2.92 -11.93
C GLU A 154 26.87 1.40 -11.97
N ARG A 155 26.03 0.88 -11.07
CA ARG A 155 25.72 -0.55 -11.01
C ARG A 155 24.55 -0.90 -11.92
N GLU A 156 24.78 -0.84 -13.23
CA GLU A 156 23.76 -1.11 -14.26
C GLU A 156 23.12 -2.51 -14.09
N GLU A 157 23.88 -3.50 -13.60
CA GLU A 157 23.40 -4.86 -13.34
C GLU A 157 22.21 -4.89 -12.37
N SER A 158 22.18 -4.01 -11.37
CA SER A 158 21.08 -3.95 -10.39
C SER A 158 19.78 -3.46 -11.01
N PHE A 159 19.86 -2.55 -11.99
CA PHE A 159 18.70 -2.13 -12.76
C PHE A 159 18.25 -3.23 -13.72
N LYS A 160 19.19 -3.93 -14.34
CA LYS A 160 18.91 -5.06 -15.21
C LYS A 160 18.14 -6.16 -14.48
N ASP A 161 18.58 -6.59 -13.31
CA ASP A 161 17.87 -7.59 -12.51
C ASP A 161 16.45 -7.14 -12.15
N LEU A 162 16.29 -5.84 -11.86
CA LEU A 162 15.01 -5.25 -11.53
C LEU A 162 14.03 -5.33 -12.71
N PHE A 163 14.46 -4.99 -13.93
CA PHE A 163 13.59 -4.93 -15.11
C PHE A 163 13.48 -6.25 -15.89
N ASP A 164 14.51 -7.10 -15.89
CA ASP A 164 14.52 -8.35 -16.65
C ASP A 164 13.92 -9.52 -15.85
N LEU A 165 14.00 -9.48 -14.51
CA LEU A 165 13.57 -10.57 -13.63
C LEU A 165 12.49 -10.14 -12.64
N MET A 166 12.72 -9.11 -11.83
CA MET A 166 11.81 -8.77 -10.74
C MET A 166 10.49 -8.16 -11.23
N GLN A 167 10.57 -7.27 -12.21
CA GLN A 167 9.42 -6.59 -12.80
C GLN A 167 8.47 -7.58 -13.51
N PRO A 168 8.92 -8.46 -14.44
CA PRO A 168 8.04 -9.41 -15.12
C PRO A 168 7.44 -10.42 -14.13
N ARG A 169 8.19 -10.74 -13.06
CA ARG A 169 7.70 -11.60 -12.00
C ARG A 169 6.59 -10.96 -11.19
N ALA A 170 6.79 -9.74 -10.71
CA ALA A 170 5.77 -9.01 -9.97
C ALA A 170 4.52 -8.80 -10.82
N ARG A 171 4.70 -8.44 -12.10
CA ARG A 171 3.61 -8.33 -13.07
C ARG A 171 2.80 -9.62 -13.20
N LEU A 172 3.48 -10.75 -13.36
CA LEU A 172 2.80 -12.03 -13.52
C LEU A 172 2.04 -12.42 -12.24
N GLU A 173 2.58 -12.11 -11.06
CA GLU A 173 1.88 -12.32 -9.78
C GLU A 173 0.60 -11.47 -9.71
N ASP A 174 0.64 -10.21 -10.16
CA ASP A 174 -0.54 -9.33 -10.21
C ASP A 174 -1.58 -9.76 -11.26
N LEU A 175 -1.14 -10.33 -12.39
CA LEU A 175 -2.02 -10.96 -13.38
C LEU A 175 -2.70 -12.21 -12.81
N VAL A 176 -1.96 -13.08 -12.12
CA VAL A 176 -2.51 -14.26 -11.44
C VAL A 176 -3.53 -13.85 -10.38
N ARG A 177 -3.29 -12.77 -9.62
CA ARG A 177 -4.28 -12.20 -8.72
C ARG A 177 -5.57 -11.84 -9.45
N THR A 178 -5.44 -11.09 -10.54
CA THR A 178 -6.58 -10.56 -11.31
C THR A 178 -7.41 -11.69 -11.93
N TYR A 179 -6.78 -12.58 -12.68
CA TYR A 179 -7.45 -13.72 -13.31
C TYR A 179 -7.93 -14.75 -12.29
N GLY A 180 -7.14 -15.01 -11.25
CA GLY A 180 -7.47 -15.95 -10.18
C GLY A 180 -8.64 -15.49 -9.30
N SER A 181 -8.74 -14.19 -9.03
CA SER A 181 -9.89 -13.62 -8.31
C SER A 181 -11.17 -13.71 -9.15
N ARG A 182 -11.08 -13.41 -10.46
CA ARG A 182 -12.20 -13.56 -11.40
C ARG A 182 -12.66 -15.01 -11.52
N ALA A 183 -11.72 -15.96 -11.53
CA ALA A 183 -12.02 -17.39 -11.57
C ALA A 183 -12.43 -17.97 -10.19
N GLY A 184 -12.43 -17.16 -9.12
CA GLY A 184 -12.80 -17.62 -7.78
C GLY A 184 -11.82 -18.63 -7.17
N VAL A 185 -10.54 -18.63 -7.58
CA VAL A 185 -9.50 -19.52 -7.04
C VAL A 185 -8.50 -18.81 -6.15
N VAL A 186 -8.39 -17.48 -6.26
CA VAL A 186 -7.54 -16.64 -5.41
C VAL A 186 -8.42 -15.69 -4.59
N SER A 187 -8.13 -15.55 -3.30
CA SER A 187 -8.79 -14.59 -2.41
C SER A 187 -7.83 -13.46 -2.01
N VAL A 188 -8.37 -12.25 -1.87
CA VAL A 188 -7.63 -11.06 -1.40
C VAL A 188 -8.26 -10.64 -0.07
N SER A 189 -7.46 -10.63 1.00
CA SER A 189 -7.93 -10.19 2.32
C SER A 189 -8.46 -8.75 2.25
N GLY A 190 -9.68 -8.53 2.73
CA GLY A 190 -10.34 -7.22 2.70
C GLY A 190 -11.35 -7.01 1.58
N SER A 191 -11.67 -8.03 0.76
CA SER A 191 -12.85 -7.98 -0.11
C SER A 191 -14.09 -8.44 0.68
N PRO A 192 -15.04 -7.54 1.02
CA PRO A 192 -16.30 -7.95 1.61
C PRO A 192 -17.15 -8.59 0.52
N ARG A 193 -17.07 -9.91 0.38
CA ARG A 193 -18.24 -10.66 -0.09
C ARG A 193 -19.13 -10.84 1.13
N THR A 194 -20.19 -10.05 1.19
CA THR A 194 -21.28 -10.12 2.17
C THR A 194 -21.67 -11.57 2.46
N PRO A 195 -21.46 -12.09 3.68
CA PRO A 195 -22.05 -13.35 4.11
C PRO A 195 -23.33 -13.02 4.88
N SER A 196 -24.47 -12.98 4.21
CA SER A 196 -25.79 -12.91 4.89
C SER A 196 -26.24 -14.28 5.40
N ALA A 197 -25.31 -15.10 5.91
CA ALA A 197 -25.58 -16.43 6.45
C ALA A 197 -24.50 -16.85 7.46
N PRO A 198 -24.87 -17.66 8.49
CA PRO A 198 -24.01 -18.03 9.62
C PRO A 198 -22.72 -18.77 9.20
N PRO A 199 -21.71 -18.88 10.08
CA PRO A 199 -20.34 -19.31 9.76
C PRO A 199 -20.25 -20.82 9.47
N SER A 200 -20.79 -21.24 8.32
CA SER A 200 -20.55 -22.55 7.75
C SER A 200 -19.65 -22.37 6.53
N ARG A 201 -18.36 -22.72 6.72
CA ARG A 201 -17.33 -23.01 5.70
C ARG A 201 -17.42 -22.17 4.43
N CYS A 202 -16.49 -21.22 4.26
CA CYS A 202 -16.23 -20.48 3.01
C CYS A 202 -16.27 -21.40 1.78
N GLN A 203 -17.45 -21.51 1.17
CA GLN A 203 -17.72 -22.26 -0.05
C GLN A 203 -18.29 -21.24 -1.01
N THR A 204 -17.65 -21.11 -2.17
CA THR A 204 -18.28 -20.49 -3.34
C THR A 204 -19.54 -21.30 -3.71
N PRO A 205 -20.44 -20.77 -4.54
CA PRO A 205 -21.61 -21.53 -5.04
C PRO A 205 -21.24 -22.88 -5.70
N THR A 206 -19.97 -23.06 -6.07
CA THR A 206 -19.37 -24.27 -6.63
C THR A 206 -18.56 -25.12 -5.63
N GLY A 207 -18.51 -24.78 -4.34
CA GLY A 207 -17.76 -25.52 -3.31
C GLY A 207 -16.23 -25.44 -3.42
N THR A 208 -15.69 -24.63 -4.33
CA THR A 208 -14.25 -24.51 -4.60
C THR A 208 -13.55 -23.63 -3.56
N ARG A 209 -12.52 -24.18 -2.90
CA ARG A 209 -11.70 -23.50 -1.88
C ARG A 209 -10.72 -22.52 -2.55
N THR A 210 -10.63 -21.30 -2.02
CA THR A 210 -9.77 -20.23 -2.56
C THR A 210 -8.42 -20.13 -1.84
N VAL A 211 -7.35 -19.80 -2.57
CA VAL A 211 -6.01 -19.55 -2.01
C VAL A 211 -5.79 -18.06 -1.72
N PRO A 212 -5.37 -17.67 -0.51
CA PRO A 212 -5.01 -16.29 -0.22
C PRO A 212 -3.84 -15.79 -1.07
N PHE A 213 -4.00 -14.63 -1.70
CA PHE A 213 -3.02 -14.07 -2.64
C PHE A 213 -1.64 -13.83 -2.00
N ASN A 214 -1.59 -13.45 -0.71
CA ASN A 214 -0.35 -13.23 0.03
C ASN A 214 0.51 -14.51 0.18
N LEU A 215 -0.08 -15.70 0.01
CA LEU A 215 0.65 -16.97 0.08
C LEU A 215 1.17 -17.42 -1.29
N VAL A 216 0.73 -16.79 -2.37
CA VAL A 216 1.10 -17.17 -3.74
C VAL A 216 2.35 -16.41 -4.16
N SER A 217 3.27 -17.05 -4.86
CA SER A 217 4.42 -16.41 -5.51
C SER A 217 4.73 -17.10 -6.83
N VAL A 218 5.37 -16.40 -7.75
CA VAL A 218 5.78 -16.95 -9.04
C VAL A 218 7.28 -17.21 -9.03
N SER A 219 7.67 -18.30 -9.68
CA SER A 219 9.08 -18.63 -9.97
C SER A 219 9.28 -18.74 -11.48
N PHE A 220 10.33 -18.11 -11.99
CA PHE A 220 10.73 -18.19 -13.40
C PHE A 220 11.89 -19.17 -13.58
N SER A 221 11.81 -19.94 -14.66
CA SER A 221 12.87 -20.76 -15.20
C SER A 221 12.95 -20.48 -16.71
N PRO A 222 14.10 -20.69 -17.38
CA PRO A 222 14.25 -20.39 -18.81
C PRO A 222 13.17 -21.00 -19.72
N ARG A 223 12.57 -22.12 -19.33
CA ARG A 223 11.55 -22.84 -20.12
C ARG A 223 10.22 -23.04 -19.41
N LYS A 224 10.07 -22.54 -18.18
CA LYS A 224 8.91 -22.84 -17.35
C LYS A 224 8.61 -21.70 -16.40
N VAL A 225 7.35 -21.62 -16.00
CA VAL A 225 6.90 -20.72 -14.94
C VAL A 225 6.10 -21.51 -13.93
N GLY A 226 6.45 -21.39 -12.67
CA GLY A 226 5.82 -22.09 -11.56
C GLY A 226 5.06 -21.15 -10.65
N LEU A 227 3.90 -21.60 -10.17
CA LEU A 227 3.19 -20.99 -9.06
C LEU A 227 3.57 -21.71 -7.76
N VAL A 228 4.15 -20.97 -6.83
CA VAL A 228 4.64 -21.46 -5.55
C VAL A 228 3.73 -20.98 -4.43
N LEU A 229 3.19 -21.92 -3.68
CA LEU A 229 2.45 -21.66 -2.46
C LEU A 229 3.40 -21.67 -1.26
N ALA A 230 3.44 -20.58 -0.51
CA ALA A 230 4.16 -20.46 0.74
C ALA A 230 3.24 -20.82 1.91
N THR A 231 3.63 -21.82 2.70
CA THR A 231 3.01 -22.16 3.98
C THR A 231 3.97 -21.78 5.10
N LYS A 232 3.51 -21.78 6.35
CA LYS A 232 4.39 -21.49 7.52
C LYS A 232 5.61 -22.41 7.57
N GLN A 233 5.48 -23.64 7.07
CA GLN A 233 6.51 -24.68 7.18
C GLN A 233 7.26 -24.93 5.87
N ARG A 234 6.65 -24.69 4.70
CA ARG A 234 7.22 -25.09 3.42
C ARG A 234 6.77 -24.21 2.26
N ARG A 235 7.64 -24.06 1.26
CA ARG A 235 7.28 -23.53 -0.06
C ARG A 235 7.18 -24.68 -1.05
N ARG A 236 6.09 -24.78 -1.79
CA ARG A 236 5.85 -25.86 -2.77
C ARG A 236 5.29 -25.28 -4.07
N THR A 237 5.83 -25.74 -5.19
CA THR A 237 5.24 -25.48 -6.51
C THR A 237 3.94 -26.28 -6.66
N VAL A 238 2.82 -25.59 -6.88
CA VAL A 238 1.46 -26.17 -6.97
C VAL A 238 0.93 -26.20 -8.40
N ALA A 239 1.43 -25.31 -9.27
CA ALA A 239 1.12 -25.29 -10.68
C ALA A 239 2.40 -24.94 -11.46
N GLU A 240 2.60 -25.55 -12.63
CA GLU A 240 3.74 -25.27 -13.49
C GLU A 240 3.30 -25.30 -14.95
N VAL A 241 3.75 -24.31 -15.72
CA VAL A 241 3.42 -24.17 -17.13
C VAL A 241 4.71 -24.02 -17.93
N VAL A 242 4.82 -24.74 -19.03
CA VAL A 242 5.94 -24.57 -19.98
C VAL A 242 5.81 -23.21 -20.66
N ARG A 243 6.92 -22.47 -20.70
CA ARG A 243 7.03 -21.16 -21.32
C ARG A 243 7.86 -21.24 -22.59
N THR A 244 7.30 -20.77 -23.70
CA THR A 244 8.04 -20.48 -24.93
C THR A 244 8.52 -19.03 -24.92
N ARG A 245 9.57 -18.73 -25.70
CA ARG A 245 10.18 -17.39 -25.74
C ARG A 245 9.18 -16.30 -26.13
N ASP A 246 8.25 -16.62 -27.03
CA ASP A 246 7.28 -15.67 -27.58
C ASP A 246 5.98 -15.59 -26.75
N GLN A 247 5.92 -16.28 -25.62
CA GLN A 247 4.71 -16.31 -24.79
C GLN A 247 4.58 -15.05 -23.92
N THR A 248 3.43 -14.41 -24.01
CA THR A 248 3.06 -13.26 -23.16
C THR A 248 2.78 -13.67 -21.71
N LEU A 249 2.99 -12.74 -20.77
CA LEU A 249 2.73 -12.98 -19.35
C LEU A 249 1.25 -13.26 -19.09
N GLU A 250 0.34 -12.61 -19.82
CA GLU A 250 -1.11 -12.82 -19.73
C GLU A 250 -1.49 -14.27 -20.06
N THR A 251 -0.92 -14.82 -21.13
CA THR A 251 -1.18 -16.21 -21.53
C THR A 251 -0.66 -17.18 -20.47
N SER A 252 0.54 -16.92 -19.94
CA SER A 252 1.10 -17.71 -18.84
C SER A 252 0.24 -17.61 -17.57
N ALA A 253 -0.26 -16.42 -17.22
CA ALA A 253 -1.11 -16.21 -16.05
C ALA A 253 -2.42 -17.00 -16.13
N VAL A 254 -3.10 -16.94 -17.28
CA VAL A 254 -4.36 -17.67 -17.50
C VAL A 254 -4.13 -19.17 -17.38
N ARG A 255 -3.04 -19.70 -17.94
CA ARG A 255 -2.69 -21.13 -17.81
C ARG A 255 -2.38 -21.50 -16.37
N LEU A 256 -1.59 -20.70 -15.65
CA LEU A 256 -1.29 -20.95 -14.23
C LEU A 256 -2.55 -20.95 -13.37
N VAL A 257 -3.51 -20.07 -13.64
CA VAL A 257 -4.80 -20.03 -12.92
C VAL A 257 -5.63 -21.29 -13.20
N ARG A 258 -5.63 -21.79 -14.44
CA ARG A 258 -6.31 -23.05 -14.79
C ARG A 258 -5.67 -24.25 -14.09
N GLU A 259 -4.34 -24.35 -14.11
CA GLU A 259 -3.59 -25.39 -13.42
C GLU A 259 -3.81 -25.32 -11.90
N LEU A 260 -3.84 -24.11 -11.33
CA LEU A 260 -4.17 -23.92 -9.92
C LEU A 260 -5.58 -24.41 -9.60
N ALA A 261 -6.57 -24.11 -10.45
CA ALA A 261 -7.94 -24.59 -10.28
C ALA A 261 -8.00 -26.13 -10.28
N ALA A 262 -7.32 -26.78 -11.25
CA ALA A 262 -7.24 -28.23 -11.33
C ALA A 262 -6.56 -28.83 -10.09
N TRP A 263 -5.46 -28.21 -9.63
CA TRP A 263 -4.75 -28.64 -8.42
C TRP A 263 -5.62 -28.53 -7.17
N LEU A 264 -6.40 -27.46 -7.03
CA LEU A 264 -7.31 -27.24 -5.89
C LEU A 264 -8.43 -28.28 -5.85
N SER A 265 -8.99 -28.62 -7.01
CA SER A 265 -9.99 -29.69 -7.14
C SER A 265 -9.42 -31.06 -6.77
N ALA A 266 -8.16 -31.33 -7.13
CA ALA A 266 -7.48 -32.58 -6.79
C ALA A 266 -7.02 -32.67 -5.33
N ASN A 267 -6.86 -31.53 -4.63
CA ASN A 267 -6.30 -31.48 -3.27
C ASN A 267 -7.27 -30.77 -2.30
N PRO A 268 -8.47 -31.31 -2.04
CA PRO A 268 -9.49 -30.61 -1.25
C PRO A 268 -9.03 -30.24 0.17
N HIS A 269 -8.11 -31.00 0.76
CA HIS A 269 -7.67 -30.81 2.16
C HIS A 269 -6.47 -29.86 2.36
N TYR A 270 -5.95 -29.21 1.32
CA TYR A 270 -4.72 -28.40 1.43
C TYR A 270 -4.77 -27.28 2.49
N MET A 271 -5.96 -26.72 2.75
CA MET A 271 -6.18 -25.66 3.74
C MET A 271 -5.90 -26.11 5.18
N THR A 272 -6.11 -27.38 5.52
CA THR A 272 -5.82 -27.91 6.85
C THR A 272 -4.32 -27.92 7.13
N THR A 273 -3.49 -27.99 6.08
CA THR A 273 -2.03 -27.96 6.16
C THR A 273 -1.46 -26.53 6.22
N LEU A 274 -2.29 -25.50 6.02
CA LEU A 274 -1.86 -24.09 6.03
C LEU A 274 -1.99 -23.41 7.40
N MET A 275 -2.85 -23.92 8.28
CA MET A 275 -3.04 -23.41 9.65
C MET A 275 -1.97 -23.94 10.59
#